data_AF-A0A815XU24-F1
#
_entry.id   AF-A0A815XU24-F1
#
_cell.length_a   1.000
_cell.length_b   1.000
_cell.length_c   1.000
_cell.angle_alpha   90.00
_cell.angle_beta   90.00
_cell.angle_gamma   90.00
#
_symmetry.space_group_name_H-M   'P 1'
#
loop_
_entity.id
_entity.type
_entity.pdbx_description
1 polymer ?
#
loop_
_entity_poly.entity_id
_entity_poly.type
_entity_poly.pdbx_seq_one_letter_code
_entity_poly.pdbx_strand_id
1 'polypeptide(L)'
;EREKGKQQSRDHEETKRQIEEDADEEIVKLMETHEGALIQCKDENVNLRNKSTTYQRKVKDLEESIRKRETDLVTLKSEEIKLQNNIRGLKKDIEGLKKEIQERDETIQDKEKRIYELKRKNQELEKFKFVLDYKIKDLKKQIEPREIEIKDMKEQITQMEAELERLSKSNDEEKLKSEELRAKLNASSLSLRQEKQMKRDSELALKRIKTDIHNCSAFITEPKLLAQRVADIYAQYVREDATEDASIDQDITKEYARQRDHLERTVRSLKAKVDKDSEQHKTENIRIMQENVTLIKEINDLRRELKASRVKLQDLQTAMGISRKTAARTTEEIVHALNTQQNNHIVNEKQNELENLIQHQRHEIHRLNDQITRVENNNSRSASANGNRSRPTSGQLPPITSTLTAH
;
A
#
# COMPACT_ATOMS: atom_id res chain seq x y z
N GLU A 1 -133.36 100.91 67.10
CA GLU A 1 -132.60 99.71 67.53
C GLU A 1 -132.89 98.43 66.72
N ARG A 2 -133.99 98.32 65.97
CA ARG A 2 -134.33 97.09 65.20
C ARG A 2 -133.64 96.93 63.84
N GLU A 3 -133.16 98.00 63.20
CA GLU A 3 -132.39 97.92 61.94
C GLU A 3 -130.90 97.62 62.16
N LYS A 4 -130.31 98.06 63.27
CA LYS A 4 -128.90 97.77 63.61
C LYS A 4 -128.64 96.27 63.83
N GLY A 5 -129.60 95.54 64.39
CA GLY A 5 -129.47 94.08 64.60
C GLY A 5 -129.57 93.25 63.32
N LYS A 6 -130.32 93.71 62.30
CA LYS A 6 -130.37 93.04 60.99
C LYS A 6 -129.12 93.27 60.15
N GLN A 7 -128.53 94.47 60.25
CA GLN A 7 -127.24 94.76 59.61
C GLN A 7 -126.12 93.94 60.28
N GLN A 8 -126.05 93.92 61.62
CA GLN A 8 -125.07 93.08 62.34
C GLN A 8 -125.19 91.59 62.04
N SER A 9 -126.41 91.05 61.85
CA SER A 9 -126.59 89.64 61.48
C SER A 9 -126.09 89.34 60.07
N ARG A 10 -126.29 90.25 59.10
CA ARG A 10 -125.75 90.11 57.74
C ARG A 10 -124.24 90.24 57.72
N ASP A 11 -123.69 91.22 58.43
CA ASP A 11 -122.25 91.40 58.55
C ASP A 11 -121.59 90.17 59.22
N HIS A 12 -122.24 89.56 60.22
CA HIS A 12 -121.72 88.36 60.89
C HIS A 12 -121.80 87.11 60.00
N GLU A 13 -122.86 86.98 59.20
CA GLU A 13 -123.03 85.88 58.24
C GLU A 13 -122.07 86.01 57.05
N GLU A 14 -121.79 87.24 56.61
CA GLU A 14 -120.77 87.55 55.61
C GLU A 14 -119.34 87.34 56.16
N THR A 15 -119.08 87.71 57.42
CA THR A 15 -117.81 87.42 58.10
C THR A 15 -117.60 85.91 58.27
N LYS A 16 -118.66 85.17 58.62
CA LYS A 16 -118.60 83.71 58.74
C LYS A 16 -118.31 83.05 57.40
N ARG A 17 -118.97 83.53 56.34
CA ARG A 17 -118.73 83.07 54.98
C ARG A 17 -117.30 83.37 54.51
N GLN A 18 -116.77 84.55 54.81
CA GLN A 18 -115.36 84.88 54.53
C GLN A 18 -114.41 83.97 55.29
N ILE A 19 -114.67 83.68 56.57
CA ILE A 19 -113.84 82.74 57.35
C ILE A 19 -113.93 81.32 56.81
N GLU A 20 -115.11 80.87 56.36
CA GLU A 20 -115.29 79.56 55.74
C GLU A 20 -114.59 79.48 54.38
N GLU A 21 -114.72 80.49 53.52
CA GLU A 21 -114.02 80.59 52.23
C GLU A 21 -112.50 80.69 52.44
N ASP A 22 -112.03 81.46 53.43
CA ASP A 22 -110.60 81.57 53.79
C ASP A 22 -110.05 80.25 54.34
N ALA A 23 -110.83 79.54 55.16
CA ALA A 23 -110.45 78.23 55.70
C ALA A 23 -110.43 77.15 54.60
N ASP A 24 -111.39 77.18 53.68
CA ASP A 24 -111.41 76.28 52.52
C ASP A 24 -110.24 76.58 51.58
N GLU A 25 -109.93 77.87 51.33
CA GLU A 25 -108.73 78.26 50.60
C GLU A 25 -107.44 77.82 51.30
N GLU A 26 -107.37 77.94 52.63
CA GLU A 26 -106.22 77.48 53.41
C GLU A 26 -106.08 75.96 53.36
N ILE A 27 -107.19 75.21 53.44
CA ILE A 27 -107.20 73.75 53.28
C ILE A 27 -106.72 73.36 51.89
N VAL A 28 -107.19 74.02 50.84
CA VAL A 28 -106.74 73.76 49.46
C VAL A 28 -105.25 74.07 49.30
N LYS A 29 -104.78 75.22 49.79
CA LYS A 29 -103.33 75.56 49.79
C LYS A 29 -102.52 74.54 50.60
N LEU A 30 -103.02 74.05 51.72
CA LEU A 30 -102.36 73.05 52.55
C LEU A 30 -102.32 71.68 51.85
N MET A 31 -103.41 71.30 51.17
CA MET A 31 -103.47 70.08 50.35
C MET A 31 -102.51 70.18 49.16
N GLU A 32 -102.50 71.29 48.42
CA GLU A 32 -101.59 71.51 47.29
C GLU A 32 -100.12 71.48 47.73
N THR A 33 -99.80 72.10 48.87
CA THR A 33 -98.42 72.07 49.42
C THR A 33 -98.01 70.68 49.89
N HIS A 34 -98.88 69.94 50.59
CA HIS A 34 -98.60 68.56 50.99
C HIS A 34 -98.55 67.59 49.81
N GLU A 35 -99.41 67.75 48.81
CA GLU A 35 -99.41 66.93 47.61
C GLU A 35 -98.17 67.23 46.74
N GLY A 36 -97.78 68.50 46.63
CA GLY A 36 -96.52 68.91 46.03
C GLY A 36 -95.30 68.30 46.74
N ALA A 37 -95.27 68.35 48.08
CA ALA A 37 -94.21 67.73 48.87
C ALA A 37 -94.20 66.19 48.73
N LEU A 38 -95.37 65.56 48.61
CA LEU A 38 -95.49 64.11 48.39
C LEU A 38 -94.98 63.71 47.00
N ILE A 39 -95.30 64.49 45.96
CA ILE A 39 -94.77 64.27 44.60
C ILE A 39 -93.25 64.45 44.59
N GLN A 40 -92.73 65.52 45.20
CA GLN A 40 -91.29 65.75 45.32
C GLN A 40 -90.59 64.59 46.04
N CYS A 41 -91.15 64.11 47.16
CA CYS A 41 -90.62 62.98 47.90
C CYS A 41 -90.65 61.67 47.07
N LYS A 42 -91.70 61.45 46.28
CA LYS A 42 -91.79 60.31 45.35
C LYS A 42 -90.75 60.40 44.24
N ASP A 43 -90.57 61.58 43.64
CA ASP A 43 -89.57 61.82 42.59
C ASP A 43 -88.14 61.65 43.12
N GLU A 44 -87.86 62.15 44.32
CA GLU A 44 -86.59 61.92 45.02
C GLU A 44 -86.35 60.43 45.28
N ASN A 45 -87.38 59.69 45.69
CA ASN A 45 -87.28 58.23 45.89
C ASN A 45 -86.97 57.48 44.59
N VAL A 46 -87.65 57.82 43.50
CA VAL A 46 -87.36 57.27 42.16
C VAL A 46 -85.93 57.59 41.73
N ASN A 47 -85.49 58.83 41.94
CA ASN A 47 -84.12 59.26 41.64
C ASN A 47 -83.07 58.50 42.47
N LEU A 48 -83.31 58.34 43.77
CA LEU A 48 -82.44 57.55 44.66
C LEU A 48 -82.40 56.08 44.24
N ARG A 49 -83.53 55.51 43.85
CA ARG A 49 -83.62 54.13 43.34
C ARG A 49 -82.82 53.97 42.04
N ASN A 50 -82.96 54.89 41.10
CA ASN A 50 -82.19 54.91 39.85
C ASN A 50 -80.68 55.06 40.09
N LYS A 51 -80.28 55.95 41.01
CA LYS A 51 -78.88 56.10 41.45
C LYS A 51 -78.37 54.80 42.08
N SER A 52 -79.15 54.17 42.97
CA SER A 52 -78.82 52.89 43.60
C SER A 52 -78.62 51.77 42.57
N THR A 53 -79.53 51.62 41.60
CA THR A 53 -79.37 50.66 40.50
C THR A 53 -78.15 50.95 39.62
N THR A 54 -77.82 52.23 39.40
CA THR A 54 -76.61 52.63 38.67
C THR A 54 -75.34 52.30 39.44
N TYR A 55 -75.32 52.54 40.76
CA TYR A 55 -74.20 52.14 41.62
C TYR A 55 -74.04 50.62 41.71
N GLN A 56 -75.13 49.87 41.79
CA GLN A 56 -75.09 48.39 41.75
C GLN A 56 -74.46 47.87 40.45
N ARG A 57 -74.78 48.48 39.29
CA ARG A 57 -74.12 48.14 38.02
C ARG A 57 -72.64 48.46 38.05
N LYS A 58 -72.25 49.66 38.49
CA LYS A 58 -70.83 50.05 38.63
C LYS A 58 -70.06 49.11 39.55
N VAL A 59 -70.66 48.68 40.67
CA VAL A 59 -70.03 47.71 41.58
C VAL A 59 -69.78 46.39 40.88
N LYS A 60 -70.77 45.86 40.14
CA LYS A 60 -70.59 44.63 39.35
C LYS A 60 -69.52 44.76 38.27
N ASP A 61 -69.50 45.88 37.53
CA ASP A 61 -68.48 46.13 36.49
C ASP A 61 -67.08 46.20 37.11
N LEU A 62 -66.95 46.83 38.28
CA LEU A 62 -65.69 46.87 39.03
C LEU A 62 -65.29 45.48 39.54
N GLU A 63 -66.22 44.68 40.06
CA GLU A 63 -65.97 43.29 40.49
C GLU A 63 -65.48 42.43 39.32
N GLU A 64 -66.11 42.51 38.14
CA GLU A 64 -65.65 41.80 36.94
C GLU A 64 -64.27 42.27 36.48
N SER A 65 -63.99 43.58 36.54
CA SER A 65 -62.68 44.13 36.22
C SER A 65 -61.60 43.67 37.21
N ILE A 66 -61.93 43.57 38.49
CA ILE A 66 -61.03 43.02 39.53
C ILE A 66 -60.73 41.55 39.22
N ARG A 67 -61.74 40.73 38.95
CA ARG A 67 -61.56 39.31 38.61
C ARG A 67 -60.66 39.12 37.38
N LYS A 68 -60.85 39.91 36.33
CA LYS A 68 -59.99 39.88 35.13
C LYS A 68 -58.54 40.25 35.46
N ARG A 69 -58.33 41.30 36.26
CA ARG A 69 -56.98 41.67 36.72
C ARG A 69 -56.34 40.60 37.59
N GLU A 70 -57.11 39.93 38.44
CA GLU A 70 -56.61 38.80 39.24
C GLU A 70 -56.15 37.64 38.36
N THR A 71 -56.90 37.29 37.31
CA THR A 71 -56.49 36.24 36.36
C THR A 71 -55.23 36.64 35.60
N ASP A 72 -55.14 37.89 35.13
CA ASP A 72 -53.96 38.41 34.42
C ASP A 72 -52.72 38.43 35.32
N LEU A 73 -52.90 38.73 36.61
CA LEU A 73 -51.81 38.72 37.59
C LEU A 73 -51.28 37.30 37.79
N VAL A 74 -52.15 36.29 37.83
CA VAL A 74 -51.74 34.88 37.93
C VAL A 74 -51.01 34.42 36.67
N THR A 75 -51.50 34.75 35.47
CA THR A 75 -50.83 34.38 34.21
C THR A 75 -49.46 35.04 34.10
N LEU A 76 -49.35 36.34 34.37
CA LEU A 76 -48.08 37.07 34.36
C LEU A 76 -47.09 36.51 35.38
N LYS A 77 -47.53 36.17 36.60
CA LYS A 77 -46.65 35.49 37.58
C LYS A 77 -46.15 34.14 37.07
N SER A 78 -47.00 33.37 36.39
CA SER A 78 -46.59 32.08 35.83
C SER A 78 -45.55 32.24 34.71
N GLU A 79 -45.66 33.30 33.90
CA GLU A 79 -44.71 33.64 32.85
C GLU A 79 -43.39 34.16 33.43
N GLU A 80 -43.46 34.98 34.48
CA GLU A 80 -42.29 35.46 35.21
C GLU A 80 -41.45 34.28 35.71
N ILE A 81 -42.07 33.28 36.34
CA ILE A 81 -41.38 32.08 36.81
C ILE A 81 -40.73 31.31 35.66
N LYS A 82 -41.41 31.16 34.51
CA LYS A 82 -40.84 30.50 33.32
C LYS A 82 -39.61 31.25 32.80
N LEU A 83 -39.71 32.58 32.68
CA LEU A 83 -38.59 33.42 32.24
C LEU A 83 -37.42 33.36 33.21
N GLN A 84 -37.67 33.39 34.52
CA GLN A 84 -36.63 33.24 35.54
C GLN A 84 -35.92 31.87 35.44
N ASN A 85 -36.65 30.80 35.18
CA ASN A 85 -36.07 29.47 34.97
C ASN A 85 -35.23 29.42 33.69
N ASN A 86 -35.70 30.01 32.59
CA ASN A 86 -34.93 30.09 31.34
C ASN A 86 -33.65 30.90 31.52
N ILE A 87 -33.71 32.05 32.22
CA ILE A 87 -32.53 32.86 32.54
C ILE A 87 -31.53 32.04 33.37
N ARG A 88 -32.01 31.23 34.33
CA ARG A 88 -31.13 30.36 35.14
C ARG A 88 -30.46 29.28 34.30
N GLY A 89 -31.20 28.66 33.38
CA GLY A 89 -30.66 27.69 32.42
C GLY A 89 -29.55 28.30 31.56
N LEU A 90 -29.86 29.40 30.88
CA LEU A 90 -28.90 30.09 30.02
C LEU A 90 -27.64 30.57 30.78
N LYS A 91 -27.79 31.01 32.04
CA LYS A 91 -26.63 31.34 32.88
C LYS A 91 -25.72 30.14 33.14
N LYS A 92 -26.30 28.97 33.39
CA LYS A 92 -25.54 27.72 33.57
C LYS A 92 -24.83 27.30 32.28
N ASP A 93 -25.50 27.43 31.14
CA ASP A 93 -24.92 27.10 29.83
C ASP A 93 -23.75 28.04 29.50
N ILE A 94 -23.89 29.35 29.77
CA ILE A 94 -22.80 30.32 29.62
C ILE A 94 -21.60 29.94 30.51
N GLU A 95 -21.84 29.50 31.75
CA GLU A 95 -20.75 29.07 32.64
C GLU A 95 -20.08 27.78 32.13
N GLY A 96 -20.85 26.83 31.62
CA GLY A 96 -20.33 25.61 30.99
C GLY A 96 -19.45 25.92 29.78
N LEU A 97 -19.94 26.76 28.87
CA LEU A 97 -19.19 27.18 27.67
C LEU A 97 -17.90 27.93 28.04
N LYS A 98 -17.91 28.75 29.10
CA LYS A 98 -16.70 29.42 29.59
C LYS A 98 -15.63 28.43 30.08
N LYS A 99 -16.04 27.36 30.76
CA LYS A 99 -15.11 26.30 31.20
C LYS A 99 -14.54 25.54 30.01
N GLU A 100 -15.37 25.19 29.04
CA GLU A 100 -14.92 24.51 27.82
C GLU A 100 -13.93 25.37 27.00
N ILE A 101 -14.16 26.69 26.92
CA ILE A 101 -13.21 27.61 26.29
C ILE A 101 -11.89 27.61 27.05
N GLN A 102 -11.92 27.70 28.38
CA GLN A 102 -10.70 27.67 29.20
C GLN A 102 -9.89 26.37 29.01
N GLU A 103 -10.55 25.21 29.03
CA GLU A 103 -9.90 23.91 28.82
C GLU A 103 -9.28 23.79 27.41
N ARG A 104 -9.95 24.37 26.41
CA ARG A 104 -9.41 24.47 25.05
C ARG A 104 -8.19 25.37 24.97
N ASP A 105 -8.22 26.53 25.64
CA ASP A 105 -7.08 27.46 25.67
C ASP A 105 -5.85 26.83 26.35
N GLU A 106 -6.05 26.10 27.45
CA GLU A 106 -4.98 25.33 28.11
C GLU A 106 -4.39 24.27 27.16
N THR A 107 -5.25 23.53 26.46
CA THR A 107 -4.81 22.54 25.46
C THR A 107 -4.05 23.18 24.30
N ILE A 108 -4.49 24.34 23.83
CA ILE A 108 -3.81 25.10 22.77
C ILE A 108 -2.43 25.52 23.26
N GLN A 109 -2.32 26.04 24.48
CA GLN A 109 -1.06 26.50 25.05
C GLN A 109 -0.03 25.35 25.14
N ASP A 110 -0.45 24.16 25.55
CA ASP A 110 0.46 23.00 25.63
C ASP A 110 0.90 22.51 24.24
N LYS A 111 0.00 22.55 23.25
CA LYS A 111 0.35 22.27 21.86
C LYS A 111 1.34 23.30 21.31
N GLU A 112 1.18 24.58 21.63
CA GLU A 112 2.10 25.65 21.22
C GLU A 112 3.49 25.46 21.83
N LYS A 113 3.57 25.16 23.13
CA LYS A 113 4.85 24.81 23.80
C LYS A 113 5.52 23.63 23.09
N ARG A 114 4.75 22.60 22.76
CA ARG A 114 5.28 21.42 22.05
C ARG A 114 5.78 21.75 20.65
N ILE A 115 5.06 22.60 19.90
CA ILE A 115 5.49 23.08 18.59
C ILE A 115 6.80 23.85 18.72
N TYR A 116 6.95 24.70 19.73
CA TYR A 116 8.18 25.45 19.97
C TYR A 116 9.38 24.53 20.24
N GLU A 117 9.23 23.54 21.12
CA GLU A 117 10.28 22.53 21.36
C GLU A 117 10.68 21.78 20.08
N LEU A 118 9.69 21.34 19.30
CA LEU A 118 9.94 20.63 18.04
C LEU A 118 10.63 21.53 17.02
N LYS A 119 10.27 22.81 16.92
CA LYS A 119 10.96 23.78 16.06
C LYS A 119 12.43 23.92 16.47
N ARG A 120 12.72 24.02 17.77
CA ARG A 120 14.10 24.10 18.27
C ARG A 120 14.90 22.83 17.93
N LYS A 121 14.33 21.63 18.17
CA LYS A 121 14.97 20.36 17.78
C LYS A 121 15.19 20.26 16.28
N ASN A 122 14.26 20.76 15.47
CA ASN A 122 14.40 20.77 14.02
C ASN A 122 15.57 21.67 13.56
N GLN A 123 15.74 22.84 14.18
CA GLN A 123 16.90 23.70 13.93
C GLN A 123 18.22 23.04 14.32
N GLU A 124 18.25 22.29 15.42
CA GLU A 124 19.43 21.50 15.81
C GLU A 124 19.73 20.39 14.79
N LEU A 125 18.71 19.69 14.30
CA LEU A 125 18.85 18.70 13.23
C LEU A 125 19.35 19.31 11.92
N GLU A 126 18.92 20.52 11.56
CA GLU A 126 19.45 21.24 10.39
C GLU A 126 20.95 21.55 10.54
N LYS A 127 21.40 21.93 11.74
CA LYS A 127 22.83 22.12 12.03
C LYS A 127 23.61 20.80 11.90
N PHE A 128 23.08 19.70 12.45
CA PHE A 128 23.71 18.39 12.29
C PHE A 128 23.78 17.95 10.83
N LYS A 129 22.70 18.19 10.06
CA LYS A 129 22.68 17.92 8.61
C LYS A 129 23.80 18.69 7.91
N PHE A 130 23.98 19.97 8.21
CA PHE A 130 25.05 20.79 7.61
C PHE A 130 26.45 20.24 7.93
N VAL A 131 26.70 19.86 9.18
CA VAL A 131 27.98 19.28 9.60
C VAL A 131 28.23 17.93 8.90
N LEU A 132 27.20 17.08 8.80
CA LEU A 132 27.30 15.79 8.11
C LEU A 132 27.52 15.95 6.61
N ASP A 133 26.82 16.88 5.95
CA ASP A 133 27.01 17.20 4.53
C ASP A 133 28.44 17.66 4.27
N TYR A 134 28.99 18.52 5.15
CA TYR A 134 30.39 18.92 5.08
C TYR A 134 31.34 17.72 5.24
N LYS A 135 31.07 16.84 6.22
CA LYS A 135 31.92 15.67 6.45
C LYS A 135 31.87 14.67 5.29
N ILE A 136 30.70 14.46 4.69
CA ILE A 136 30.55 13.63 3.48
C ILE A 136 31.36 14.24 2.33
N LYS A 137 31.30 15.56 2.14
CA LYS A 137 32.05 16.25 1.08
C LYS A 137 33.57 16.12 1.28
N ASP A 138 34.03 16.29 2.52
CA ASP A 138 35.43 16.10 2.90
C ASP A 138 35.92 14.67 2.65
N LEU A 139 35.16 13.66 3.09
CA LEU A 139 35.49 12.25 2.86
C LEU A 139 35.49 11.90 1.37
N LYS A 140 34.52 12.37 0.59
CA LYS A 140 34.50 12.17 -0.87
C LYS A 140 35.75 12.74 -1.53
N LYS A 141 36.18 13.95 -1.13
CA LYS A 141 37.40 14.58 -1.65
C LYS A 141 38.67 13.77 -1.33
N GLN A 142 38.68 13.01 -0.23
CA GLN A 142 39.79 12.12 0.13
C GLN A 142 39.74 10.76 -0.60
N ILE A 143 38.54 10.27 -0.93
CA ILE A 143 38.34 8.99 -1.64
C ILE A 143 38.69 9.13 -3.12
N GLU A 144 38.30 10.23 -3.76
CA GLU A 144 38.51 10.47 -5.20
C GLU A 144 39.96 10.26 -5.69
N PRO A 145 41.02 10.83 -5.05
CA PRO A 145 42.40 10.57 -5.49
C PRO A 145 42.80 9.09 -5.31
N ARG A 146 42.32 8.43 -4.25
CA ARG A 146 42.60 7.01 -4.03
C ARG A 146 41.92 6.12 -5.08
N GLU A 147 40.73 6.48 -5.53
CA GLU A 147 40.04 5.76 -6.62
C GLU A 147 40.78 5.91 -7.94
N ILE A 148 41.32 7.11 -8.23
CA ILE A 148 42.15 7.37 -9.40
C ILE A 148 43.44 6.53 -9.33
N GLU A 149 44.16 6.56 -8.21
CA GLU A 149 45.39 5.75 -8.02
C GLU A 149 45.11 4.25 -8.18
N ILE A 150 44.01 3.74 -7.62
CA ILE A 150 43.61 2.34 -7.78
C ILE A 150 43.31 2.01 -9.25
N LYS A 151 42.67 2.92 -9.98
CA LYS A 151 42.39 2.74 -11.40
C LYS A 151 43.68 2.67 -12.21
N ASP A 152 44.61 3.59 -11.97
CA ASP A 152 45.89 3.66 -12.67
C ASP A 152 46.74 2.41 -12.38
N MET A 153 46.80 1.96 -11.12
CA MET A 153 47.47 0.72 -10.76
C MET A 153 46.85 -0.51 -11.42
N LYS A 154 45.52 -0.58 -11.52
CA LYS A 154 44.84 -1.68 -12.24
C LYS A 154 45.21 -1.70 -13.71
N GLU A 155 45.25 -0.52 -14.35
CA GLU A 155 45.63 -0.41 -15.76
C GLU A 155 47.10 -0.84 -15.98
N GLN A 156 48.01 -0.45 -15.09
CA GLN A 156 49.40 -0.92 -15.11
C GLN A 156 49.50 -2.45 -14.96
N ILE A 157 48.74 -3.04 -14.03
CA ILE A 157 48.72 -4.50 -13.85
C ILE A 157 48.25 -5.18 -15.13
N THR A 158 47.16 -4.71 -15.76
CA THR A 158 46.67 -5.29 -17.01
C THR A 158 47.69 -5.17 -18.15
N GLN A 159 48.40 -4.04 -18.25
CA GLN A 159 49.48 -3.88 -19.24
C GLN A 159 50.64 -4.85 -18.98
N MET A 160 51.06 -4.99 -17.73
CA MET A 160 52.11 -5.93 -17.34
C MET A 160 51.71 -7.39 -17.59
N GLU A 161 50.46 -7.76 -17.28
CA GLU A 161 49.93 -9.12 -17.57
C GLU A 161 49.97 -9.42 -19.08
N ALA A 162 49.59 -8.46 -19.92
CA ALA A 162 49.68 -8.60 -21.37
C ALA A 162 51.12 -8.74 -21.87
N GLU A 163 52.06 -7.99 -21.29
CA GLU A 163 53.48 -8.11 -21.61
C GLU A 163 54.05 -9.48 -21.17
N LEU A 164 53.68 -9.94 -19.98
CA LEU A 164 54.09 -11.24 -19.45
C LEU A 164 53.55 -12.38 -20.32
N GLU A 165 52.30 -12.30 -20.78
CA GLU A 165 51.72 -13.28 -21.71
C GLU A 165 52.48 -13.29 -23.05
N ARG A 166 52.82 -12.11 -23.58
CA ARG A 166 53.62 -11.99 -24.81
C ARG A 166 55.02 -12.60 -24.64
N LEU A 167 55.69 -12.33 -23.53
CA LEU A 167 57.01 -12.89 -23.23
C LEU A 167 56.94 -14.41 -23.05
N SER A 168 55.90 -14.94 -22.40
CA SER A 168 55.70 -16.39 -22.27
C SER A 168 55.56 -17.04 -23.64
N LYS A 169 54.72 -16.49 -24.52
CA LYS A 169 54.56 -16.99 -25.90
C LYS A 169 55.88 -16.98 -26.67
N SER A 170 56.62 -15.88 -26.62
CA SER A 170 57.93 -15.76 -27.28
C SER A 170 58.95 -16.75 -26.70
N ASN A 171 58.96 -16.98 -25.39
CA ASN A 171 59.86 -17.94 -24.76
C ASN A 171 59.54 -19.37 -25.17
N ASP A 172 58.26 -19.72 -25.31
CA ASP A 172 57.85 -21.04 -25.78
C ASP A 172 58.20 -21.26 -27.26
N GLU A 173 58.07 -20.23 -28.10
CA GLU A 173 58.54 -20.25 -29.50
C GLU A 173 60.05 -20.47 -29.59
N GLU A 174 60.86 -19.74 -28.82
CA GLU A 174 62.32 -19.89 -28.81
C GLU A 174 62.77 -21.24 -28.24
N LYS A 175 62.07 -21.78 -27.23
CA LYS A 175 62.32 -23.16 -26.76
C LYS A 175 62.11 -24.17 -27.87
N LEU A 176 60.99 -24.08 -28.59
CA LEU A 176 60.66 -25.00 -29.68
C LEU A 176 61.72 -24.92 -30.78
N LYS A 177 62.16 -23.70 -31.14
CA LYS A 177 63.25 -23.48 -32.10
C LYS A 177 64.59 -24.05 -31.63
N SER A 178 64.91 -23.91 -30.35
CA SER A 178 66.11 -24.51 -29.74
C SER A 178 66.05 -26.04 -29.80
N GLU A 179 64.90 -26.65 -29.51
CA GLU A 179 64.71 -28.10 -29.61
C GLU A 179 64.83 -28.59 -31.06
N GLU A 180 64.24 -27.89 -32.02
CA GLU A 180 64.40 -28.18 -33.46
C GLU A 180 65.87 -28.15 -33.90
N LEU A 181 66.62 -27.11 -33.49
CA LEU A 181 68.04 -26.99 -33.82
C LEU A 181 68.87 -28.11 -33.18
N ARG A 182 68.58 -28.49 -31.94
CA ARG A 182 69.23 -29.64 -31.27
C ARG A 182 68.94 -30.94 -32.01
N ALA A 183 67.69 -31.17 -32.43
CA ALA A 183 67.32 -32.34 -33.20
C ALA A 183 68.06 -32.40 -34.54
N LYS A 184 68.13 -31.28 -35.27
CA LYS A 184 68.91 -31.16 -36.52
C LYS A 184 70.40 -31.43 -36.31
N LEU A 185 70.98 -30.89 -35.24
CA LEU A 185 72.38 -31.12 -34.89
C LEU A 185 72.66 -32.60 -34.60
N ASN A 186 71.77 -33.26 -33.85
CA ASN A 186 71.90 -34.68 -33.54
C ASN A 186 71.78 -35.55 -34.79
N ALA A 187 70.82 -35.26 -35.67
CA ALA A 187 70.65 -35.97 -36.94
C ALA A 187 71.87 -35.81 -37.85
N SER A 188 72.37 -34.58 -37.99
CA SER A 188 73.59 -34.30 -38.77
C SER A 188 74.82 -34.98 -38.17
N SER A 189 74.96 -35.00 -36.85
CA SER A 189 76.07 -35.69 -36.15
C SER A 189 76.01 -37.20 -36.34
N LEU A 190 74.82 -37.80 -36.34
CA LEU A 190 74.63 -39.22 -36.59
C LEU A 190 75.00 -39.58 -38.03
N SER A 191 74.49 -38.83 -39.01
CA SER A 191 74.82 -39.00 -40.43
C SER A 191 76.32 -38.85 -40.67
N LEU A 192 76.96 -37.83 -40.06
CA LEU A 192 78.41 -37.67 -40.15
C LEU A 192 79.18 -38.86 -39.55
N ARG A 193 78.68 -39.42 -38.45
CA ARG A 193 79.28 -40.62 -37.82
C ARG A 193 79.14 -41.85 -38.72
N GLN A 194 77.99 -42.04 -39.35
CA GLN A 194 77.74 -43.10 -40.32
C GLN A 194 78.66 -42.97 -41.53
N GLU A 195 78.74 -41.78 -42.13
CA GLU A 195 79.65 -41.49 -43.26
C GLU A 195 81.12 -41.76 -42.90
N LYS A 196 81.56 -41.30 -41.71
CA LYS A 196 82.91 -41.61 -41.23
C LYS A 196 83.14 -43.10 -41.03
N GLN A 197 82.14 -43.84 -40.57
CA GLN A 197 82.24 -45.29 -40.41
C GLN A 197 82.31 -45.99 -41.77
N MET A 198 81.41 -45.68 -42.70
CA MET A 198 81.41 -46.20 -44.06
C MET A 198 82.74 -45.92 -44.75
N LYS A 199 83.26 -44.68 -44.65
CA LYS A 199 84.58 -44.33 -45.18
C LYS A 199 85.69 -45.22 -44.60
N ARG A 200 85.71 -45.44 -43.28
CA ARG A 200 86.70 -46.31 -42.63
C ARG A 200 86.58 -47.76 -43.13
N ASP A 201 85.36 -48.26 -43.26
CA ASP A 201 85.09 -49.62 -43.72
C ASP A 201 85.52 -49.79 -45.20
N SER A 202 85.23 -48.81 -46.06
CA SER A 202 85.72 -48.75 -47.43
C SER A 202 87.26 -48.67 -47.51
N GLU A 203 87.90 -47.84 -46.68
CA GLU A 203 89.37 -47.75 -46.60
C GLU A 203 90.01 -49.07 -46.16
N LEU A 204 89.40 -49.77 -45.19
CA LEU A 204 89.85 -51.09 -44.75
C LEU A 204 89.66 -52.15 -45.84
N ALA A 205 88.51 -52.13 -46.55
CA ALA A 205 88.28 -53.00 -47.69
C ALA A 205 89.32 -52.78 -48.80
N LEU A 206 89.59 -51.51 -49.16
CA LEU A 206 90.63 -51.16 -50.12
C LEU A 206 92.03 -51.62 -49.67
N LYS A 207 92.36 -51.50 -48.37
CA LYS A 207 93.63 -52.01 -47.83
C LYS A 207 93.72 -53.54 -47.91
N ARG A 208 92.63 -54.26 -47.63
CA ARG A 208 92.57 -55.72 -47.77
C ARG A 208 92.78 -56.14 -49.23
N ILE A 209 92.01 -55.56 -50.16
CA ILE A 209 92.17 -55.77 -51.60
C ILE A 209 93.61 -55.49 -52.05
N LYS A 210 94.19 -54.36 -51.63
CA LYS A 210 95.59 -54.02 -51.95
C LYS A 210 96.58 -55.07 -51.42
N THR A 211 96.36 -55.57 -50.21
CA THR A 211 97.22 -56.60 -49.59
C THR A 211 97.08 -57.92 -50.33
N ASP A 212 95.86 -58.33 -50.69
CA ASP A 212 95.60 -59.56 -51.42
C ASP A 212 96.18 -59.51 -52.85
N ILE A 213 96.09 -58.35 -53.52
CA ILE A 213 96.77 -58.11 -54.82
C ILE A 213 98.30 -58.20 -54.64
N HIS A 214 98.86 -57.59 -53.60
CA HIS A 214 100.30 -57.66 -53.33
C HIS A 214 100.74 -59.12 -53.07
N ASN A 215 99.97 -59.87 -52.30
CA ASN A 215 100.21 -61.30 -52.07
C ASN A 215 100.12 -62.11 -53.38
N CYS A 216 99.21 -61.75 -54.29
CA CYS A 216 99.14 -62.37 -55.61
C CYS A 216 100.38 -62.11 -56.47
N SER A 217 101.01 -60.92 -56.34
CA SER A 217 102.23 -60.60 -57.09
C SER A 217 103.41 -61.54 -56.77
N ALA A 218 103.42 -62.19 -55.61
CA ALA A 218 104.44 -63.18 -55.26
C ALA A 218 104.37 -64.46 -56.11
N PHE A 219 103.22 -64.75 -56.74
CA PHE A 219 103.01 -65.93 -57.58
C PHE A 219 103.19 -65.63 -59.08
N ILE A 220 103.82 -64.50 -59.45
CA ILE A 220 103.96 -64.06 -60.85
C ILE A 220 104.77 -65.03 -61.72
N THR A 221 105.65 -65.81 -61.11
CA THR A 221 106.46 -66.85 -61.78
C THR A 221 105.69 -68.17 -61.99
N GLU A 222 104.49 -68.31 -61.43
CA GLU A 222 103.65 -69.53 -61.47
C GLU A 222 102.25 -69.25 -62.09
N PRO A 223 102.11 -69.29 -63.43
CA PRO A 223 100.91 -68.81 -64.12
C PRO A 223 99.59 -69.50 -63.72
N LYS A 224 99.63 -70.80 -63.40
CA LYS A 224 98.43 -71.56 -63.02
C LYS A 224 97.93 -71.19 -61.62
N LEU A 225 98.85 -71.01 -60.67
CA LEU A 225 98.52 -70.64 -59.29
C LEU A 225 98.06 -69.18 -59.22
N LEU A 226 98.67 -68.29 -60.01
CA LEU A 226 98.24 -66.90 -60.13
C LEU A 226 96.81 -66.76 -60.64
N ALA A 227 96.45 -67.48 -61.71
CA ALA A 227 95.09 -67.46 -62.28
C ALA A 227 94.03 -67.89 -61.25
N GLN A 228 94.33 -68.91 -60.44
CA GLN A 228 93.44 -69.36 -59.36
C GLN A 228 93.28 -68.30 -58.27
N ARG A 229 94.39 -67.71 -57.79
CA ARG A 229 94.35 -66.67 -56.75
C ARG A 229 93.62 -65.39 -57.20
N VAL A 230 93.72 -65.02 -58.47
CA VAL A 230 92.97 -63.90 -59.03
C VAL A 230 91.47 -64.21 -59.12
N ALA A 231 91.10 -65.45 -59.47
CA ALA A 231 89.70 -65.89 -59.47
C ALA A 231 89.08 -65.89 -58.05
N ASP A 232 89.84 -66.30 -57.04
CA ASP A 232 89.42 -66.26 -55.63
C ASP A 232 89.16 -64.83 -55.16
N ILE A 233 90.04 -63.87 -55.51
CA ILE A 233 89.85 -62.44 -55.20
C ILE A 233 88.60 -61.89 -55.92
N TYR A 234 88.40 -62.25 -57.19
CA TYR A 234 87.21 -61.81 -57.94
C TYR A 234 85.92 -62.29 -57.28
N ALA A 235 85.84 -63.57 -56.90
CA ALA A 235 84.68 -64.15 -56.23
C ALA A 235 84.42 -63.55 -54.83
N GLN A 236 85.47 -63.16 -54.11
CA GLN A 236 85.36 -62.65 -52.75
C GLN A 236 84.89 -61.19 -52.68
N TYR A 237 85.33 -60.33 -53.61
CA TYR A 237 85.06 -58.89 -53.57
C TYR A 237 83.98 -58.43 -54.54
N VAL A 238 83.57 -59.26 -55.49
CA VAL A 238 82.46 -59.01 -56.41
C VAL A 238 81.31 -59.95 -56.06
N ARG A 239 80.47 -59.54 -55.10
CA ARG A 239 79.18 -60.20 -54.80
C ARG A 239 78.01 -59.32 -55.25
N GLU A 240 76.98 -59.96 -55.83
CA GLU A 240 75.66 -59.37 -56.10
C GLU A 240 74.86 -59.30 -54.77
N ASP A 241 75.06 -58.25 -53.98
CA ASP A 241 74.40 -58.03 -52.69
C ASP A 241 73.00 -57.39 -52.85
N ALA A 242 71.94 -58.18 -53.11
CA ALA A 242 70.59 -57.63 -53.31
C ALA A 242 69.44 -58.26 -52.50
N THR A 243 69.65 -59.30 -51.68
CA THR A 243 68.51 -60.12 -51.21
C THR A 243 68.17 -60.09 -49.72
N GLU A 244 69.03 -59.60 -48.83
CA GLU A 244 68.75 -59.68 -47.37
C GLU A 244 68.10 -58.42 -46.77
N ASP A 245 68.28 -57.22 -47.34
CA ASP A 245 67.74 -55.96 -46.77
C ASP A 245 66.22 -55.78 -46.94
N ALA A 246 65.59 -56.44 -47.92
CA ALA A 246 64.18 -56.22 -48.24
C ALA A 246 63.18 -56.79 -47.21
N SER A 247 63.60 -57.76 -46.39
CA SER A 247 62.72 -58.44 -45.43
C SER A 247 62.49 -57.61 -44.16
N ILE A 248 63.54 -56.95 -43.66
CA ILE A 248 63.49 -56.15 -42.42
C ILE A 248 62.66 -54.88 -42.61
N ASP A 249 62.71 -54.29 -43.81
CA ASP A 249 62.01 -53.04 -44.14
C ASP A 249 60.47 -53.22 -44.20
N GLN A 250 60.00 -54.41 -44.60
CA GLN A 250 58.56 -54.72 -44.61
C GLN A 250 57.94 -54.80 -43.21
N ASP A 251 58.66 -55.33 -42.23
CA ASP A 251 58.14 -55.47 -40.86
C ASP A 251 58.13 -54.14 -40.11
N ILE A 252 59.12 -53.28 -40.34
CA ILE A 252 59.13 -51.91 -39.84
C ILE A 252 57.94 -51.12 -40.41
N THR A 253 57.67 -51.24 -41.71
CA THR A 253 56.57 -50.54 -42.37
C THR A 253 55.19 -50.97 -41.83
N LYS A 254 55.00 -52.27 -41.54
CA LYS A 254 53.76 -52.78 -40.94
C LYS A 254 53.52 -52.27 -39.52
N GLU A 255 54.57 -52.15 -38.70
CA GLU A 255 54.43 -51.67 -37.32
C GLU A 255 54.13 -50.16 -37.28
N TYR A 256 54.76 -49.37 -38.16
CA TYR A 256 54.41 -47.95 -38.33
C TYR A 256 52.94 -47.75 -38.76
N ALA A 257 52.41 -48.59 -39.65
CA ALA A 257 51.02 -48.52 -40.08
C ALA A 257 50.05 -48.76 -38.90
N ARG A 258 50.34 -49.72 -38.02
CA ARG A 258 49.51 -50.00 -36.83
C ARG A 258 49.51 -48.84 -35.83
N GLN A 259 50.67 -48.25 -35.57
CA GLN A 259 50.79 -47.10 -34.66
C GLN A 259 50.05 -45.87 -35.20
N ARG A 260 50.15 -45.62 -36.52
CA ARG A 260 49.41 -44.56 -37.20
C ARG A 260 47.89 -44.73 -37.05
N ASP A 261 47.38 -45.94 -37.28
CA ASP A 261 45.95 -46.24 -37.13
C ASP A 261 45.44 -46.11 -35.69
N HIS A 262 46.26 -46.42 -34.70
CA HIS A 262 45.90 -46.24 -33.29
C HIS A 262 45.82 -44.75 -32.92
N LEU A 263 46.80 -43.95 -33.37
CA LEU A 263 46.81 -42.50 -33.18
C LEU A 263 45.65 -41.83 -33.91
N GLU A 264 45.36 -42.22 -35.16
CA GLU A 264 44.22 -41.70 -35.90
C GLU A 264 42.89 -41.99 -35.19
N ARG A 265 42.70 -43.22 -34.66
CA ARG A 265 41.50 -43.57 -33.88
C ARG A 265 41.38 -42.74 -32.61
N THR A 266 42.48 -42.53 -31.91
CA THR A 266 42.50 -41.71 -30.68
C THR A 266 42.18 -40.25 -30.99
N VAL A 267 42.76 -39.68 -32.05
CA VAL A 267 42.48 -38.30 -32.49
C VAL A 267 41.01 -38.15 -32.91
N ARG A 268 40.44 -39.11 -33.65
CA ARG A 268 39.00 -39.08 -34.00
C ARG A 268 38.11 -39.14 -32.76
N SER A 269 38.44 -39.99 -31.79
CA SER A 269 37.69 -40.10 -30.53
C SER A 269 37.75 -38.81 -29.73
N LEU A 270 38.93 -38.19 -29.61
CA LEU A 270 39.10 -36.91 -28.92
C LEU A 270 38.34 -35.77 -29.60
N LYS A 271 38.41 -35.67 -30.94
CA LYS A 271 37.63 -34.68 -31.70
C LYS A 271 36.13 -34.83 -31.46
N ALA A 272 35.60 -36.05 -31.57
CA ALA A 272 34.19 -36.32 -31.31
C ALA A 272 33.77 -35.97 -29.87
N LYS A 273 34.66 -36.14 -28.89
CA LYS A 273 34.41 -35.77 -27.50
C LYS A 273 34.37 -34.26 -27.31
N VAL A 274 35.30 -33.53 -27.92
CA VAL A 274 35.33 -32.05 -27.89
C VAL A 274 34.08 -31.46 -28.55
N ASP A 275 33.67 -32.00 -29.71
CA ASP A 275 32.46 -31.54 -30.39
C ASP A 275 31.20 -31.80 -29.54
N LYS A 276 31.12 -32.97 -28.91
CA LYS A 276 30.01 -33.31 -28.01
C LYS A 276 29.97 -32.40 -26.78
N ASP A 277 31.10 -32.15 -26.13
CA ASP A 277 31.17 -31.26 -24.97
C ASP A 277 30.82 -29.82 -25.36
N SER A 278 31.25 -29.36 -26.54
CA SER A 278 30.88 -28.04 -27.10
C SER A 278 29.37 -27.91 -27.30
N GLU A 279 28.70 -28.92 -27.87
CA GLU A 279 27.24 -28.93 -28.03
C GLU A 279 26.51 -29.03 -26.68
N GLN A 280 27.04 -29.78 -25.72
CA GLN A 280 26.51 -29.81 -24.35
C GLN A 280 26.63 -28.44 -23.68
N HIS A 281 27.75 -27.76 -23.83
CA HIS A 281 27.93 -26.40 -23.30
C HIS A 281 26.97 -25.40 -23.95
N LYS A 282 26.74 -25.48 -25.27
CA LYS A 282 25.77 -24.61 -25.96
C LYS A 282 24.34 -24.83 -25.44
N THR A 283 23.93 -26.09 -25.31
CA THR A 283 22.58 -26.42 -24.83
C THR A 283 22.38 -26.01 -23.37
N GLU A 284 23.37 -26.22 -22.50
CA GLU A 284 23.30 -25.79 -21.11
C GLU A 284 23.31 -24.26 -20.97
N ASN A 285 24.09 -23.54 -21.78
CA ASN A 285 24.10 -22.07 -21.76
C ASN A 285 22.74 -21.49 -22.19
N ILE A 286 22.11 -22.07 -23.22
CA ILE A 286 20.74 -21.69 -23.62
C ILE A 286 19.74 -21.94 -22.49
N ARG A 287 19.86 -23.09 -21.79
CA ARG A 287 19.00 -23.44 -20.66
C ARG A 287 19.16 -22.45 -19.50
N ILE A 288 20.40 -22.15 -19.10
CA ILE A 288 20.72 -21.15 -18.06
C ILE A 288 20.19 -19.77 -18.46
N MET A 289 20.32 -19.38 -19.73
CA MET A 289 19.79 -18.12 -20.23
C MET A 289 18.26 -18.06 -20.14
N GLN A 290 17.56 -19.15 -20.48
CA GLN A 290 16.11 -19.24 -20.33
C GLN A 290 15.68 -19.15 -18.86
N GLU A 291 16.37 -19.86 -17.97
CA GLU A 291 16.10 -19.82 -16.52
C GLU A 291 16.36 -18.41 -15.93
N ASN A 292 17.42 -17.75 -16.35
CA ASN A 292 17.69 -16.36 -15.97
C ASN A 292 16.57 -15.42 -16.46
N VAL A 293 16.04 -15.63 -17.66
CA VAL A 293 14.91 -14.83 -18.17
C VAL A 293 13.64 -15.07 -17.36
N THR A 294 13.34 -16.31 -16.95
CA THR A 294 12.18 -16.60 -16.10
C THR A 294 12.35 -16.01 -14.70
N LEU A 295 13.54 -16.14 -14.10
CA LEU A 295 13.85 -15.54 -12.79
C LEU A 295 13.76 -14.01 -12.83
N ILE A 296 14.22 -13.36 -13.91
CA ILE A 296 14.07 -11.91 -14.09
C ILE A 296 12.59 -11.51 -14.17
N LYS A 297 11.73 -12.31 -14.84
CA LYS A 297 10.28 -12.05 -14.87
C LYS A 297 9.68 -12.17 -13.47
N GLU A 298 9.98 -13.24 -12.75
CA GLU A 298 9.52 -13.45 -11.36
C GLU A 298 9.97 -12.31 -10.43
N ILE A 299 11.24 -11.88 -10.51
CA ILE A 299 11.76 -10.74 -9.74
C ILE A 299 10.97 -9.46 -10.05
N ASN A 300 10.63 -9.24 -11.33
CA ASN A 300 9.88 -8.05 -11.73
C ASN A 300 8.42 -8.10 -11.27
N ASP A 301 7.79 -9.27 -11.31
CA ASP A 301 6.44 -9.46 -10.79
C ASP A 301 6.39 -9.29 -9.28
N LEU A 302 7.33 -9.89 -8.54
CA LEU A 302 7.50 -9.67 -7.10
C LEU A 302 7.76 -8.19 -6.76
N ARG A 303 8.51 -7.46 -7.59
CA ARG A 303 8.71 -6.01 -7.42
C ARG A 303 7.41 -5.22 -7.63
N ARG A 304 6.57 -5.63 -8.59
CA ARG A 304 5.26 -5.01 -8.83
C ARG A 304 4.31 -5.29 -7.66
N GLU A 305 4.27 -6.52 -7.18
CA GLU A 305 3.48 -6.91 -6.00
C GLU A 305 3.94 -6.18 -4.74
N LEU A 306 5.26 -6.09 -4.51
CA LEU A 306 5.84 -5.31 -3.41
C LEU A 306 5.43 -3.84 -3.49
N LYS A 307 5.46 -3.24 -4.69
CA LYS A 307 5.02 -1.86 -4.90
C LYS A 307 3.52 -1.71 -4.62
N ALA A 308 2.69 -2.61 -5.14
CA ALA A 308 1.25 -2.61 -4.91
C ALA A 308 0.92 -2.77 -3.41
N SER A 309 1.61 -3.68 -2.72
CA SER A 309 1.47 -3.88 -1.27
C SER A 309 1.93 -2.66 -0.48
N ARG A 310 3.02 -2.01 -0.87
CA ARG A 310 3.47 -0.73 -0.26
C ARG A 310 2.47 0.40 -0.46
N VAL A 311 1.85 0.50 -1.63
CA VAL A 311 0.78 1.48 -1.88
C VAL A 311 -0.43 1.17 -1.02
N LYS A 312 -0.90 -0.07 -0.98
CA LYS A 312 -1.98 -0.50 -0.07
C LYS A 312 -1.67 -0.19 1.39
N LEU A 313 -0.44 -0.45 1.83
CA LEU A 313 0.01 -0.13 3.19
C LEU A 313 0.02 1.39 3.44
N GLN A 314 0.43 2.19 2.45
CA GLN A 314 0.38 3.65 2.52
C GLN A 314 -1.06 4.18 2.54
N ASP A 315 -1.96 3.60 1.75
CA ASP A 315 -3.38 3.96 1.71
C ASP A 315 -4.05 3.59 3.04
N LEU A 316 -3.77 2.41 3.59
CA LEU A 316 -4.22 1.99 4.92
C LEU A 316 -3.63 2.87 6.02
N GLN A 317 -2.33 3.22 5.96
CA GLN A 317 -1.71 4.16 6.89
C GLN A 317 -2.37 5.54 6.83
N THR A 318 -2.74 5.99 5.63
CA THR A 318 -3.42 7.27 5.42
C THR A 318 -4.88 7.21 5.92
N ALA A 319 -5.60 6.13 5.65
CA ALA A 319 -6.96 5.89 6.12
C ALA A 319 -7.05 5.75 7.64
N MET A 320 -6.02 5.19 8.27
CA MET A 320 -5.90 5.10 9.73
C MET A 320 -5.25 6.35 10.36
N GLY A 321 -4.93 7.39 9.57
CA GLY A 321 -4.29 8.62 10.08
C GLY A 321 -2.89 8.43 10.69
N ILE A 322 -2.28 7.26 10.49
CA ILE A 322 -0.96 6.90 11.01
C ILE A 322 0.11 7.30 9.99
N SER A 323 0.48 8.58 10.00
CA SER A 323 1.70 9.02 9.31
C SER A 323 2.91 8.26 9.87
N ARG A 324 3.93 7.94 9.06
CA ARG A 324 5.19 7.32 9.56
C ARG A 324 5.85 8.07 10.73
N LYS A 325 5.44 9.31 11.02
CA LYS A 325 5.85 10.08 12.20
C LYS A 325 5.23 9.58 13.53
N THR A 326 4.14 8.81 13.52
CA THR A 326 3.49 8.26 14.74
C THR A 326 3.85 6.80 15.03
N ALA A 327 4.50 6.09 14.10
CA ALA A 327 4.94 4.69 14.31
C ALA A 327 6.05 4.53 15.38
N ALA A 328 6.58 5.64 15.92
CA ALA A 328 7.58 5.66 16.98
C ALA A 328 6.98 5.72 18.41
N ARG A 329 5.66 5.49 18.56
CA ARG A 329 4.97 5.56 19.86
C ARG A 329 4.35 4.22 20.23
N THR A 330 4.44 3.90 21.52
CA THR A 330 4.10 2.63 22.15
C THR A 330 2.71 2.13 21.77
N THR A 331 2.53 0.82 21.79
CA THR A 331 1.30 0.09 21.40
C THR A 331 0.05 0.64 22.10
N GLU A 332 0.20 1.17 23.31
CA GLU A 332 -0.88 1.80 24.10
C GLU A 332 -1.34 3.16 23.55
N GLU A 333 -0.43 3.97 23.00
CA GLU A 333 -0.77 5.26 22.37
C GLU A 333 -1.45 5.07 21.00
N ILE A 334 -1.14 3.97 20.30
CA ILE A 334 -1.81 3.57 19.05
C ILE A 334 -3.26 3.14 19.33
N VAL A 335 -3.49 2.37 20.39
CA VAL A 335 -4.84 1.97 20.84
C VAL A 335 -5.63 3.19 21.30
N HIS A 336 -5.01 4.12 22.01
CA HIS A 336 -5.66 5.37 22.40
C HIS A 336 -5.99 6.24 21.17
N ALA A 337 -5.09 6.40 20.20
CA ALA A 337 -5.35 7.15 18.98
C ALA A 337 -6.46 6.53 18.12
N LEU A 338 -6.54 5.18 18.05
CA LEU A 338 -7.64 4.46 17.40
C LEU A 338 -8.99 4.68 18.11
N ASN A 339 -9.01 4.66 19.45
CA ASN A 339 -10.22 4.97 20.23
C ASN A 339 -10.63 6.45 20.17
N THR A 340 -9.69 7.38 20.00
CA THR A 340 -9.99 8.82 19.90
C THR A 340 -10.43 9.23 18.49
N GLN A 341 -10.13 8.41 17.46
CA GLN A 341 -10.48 8.65 16.05
C GLN A 341 -11.79 7.98 15.59
N GLN A 342 -12.70 7.66 16.51
CA GLN A 342 -14.03 7.17 16.17
C GLN A 342 -14.91 8.22 15.43
N ASN A 343 -14.39 9.43 15.21
CA ASN A 343 -15.00 10.52 14.43
C ASN A 343 -14.23 10.84 13.13
N ASN A 344 -13.74 9.82 12.41
CA ASN A 344 -13.25 10.01 11.05
C ASN A 344 -14.44 10.14 10.10
N HIS A 345 -14.66 11.34 9.56
CA HIS A 345 -15.74 11.69 8.61
C HIS A 345 -15.83 10.70 7.42
N ILE A 346 -14.70 10.12 7.02
CA ILE A 346 -14.60 9.13 5.94
C ILE A 346 -15.13 7.75 6.37
N VAL A 347 -14.91 7.35 7.62
CA VAL A 347 -15.46 6.10 8.16
C VAL A 347 -16.97 6.23 8.34
N ASN A 348 -17.45 7.37 8.86
CA ASN A 348 -18.89 7.64 8.94
C ASN A 348 -19.56 7.74 7.56
N GLU A 349 -18.90 8.33 6.55
CA GLU A 349 -19.42 8.33 5.17
C GLU A 349 -19.51 6.91 4.61
N LYS A 350 -18.45 6.10 4.77
CA LYS A 350 -18.44 4.69 4.34
C LYS A 350 -19.47 3.84 5.09
N GLN A 351 -19.70 4.13 6.37
CA GLN A 351 -20.64 3.42 7.21
C GLN A 351 -22.08 3.81 6.90
N ASN A 352 -22.34 5.09 6.59
CA ASN A 352 -23.63 5.56 6.06
C ASN A 352 -23.93 5.01 4.66
N GLU A 353 -22.92 4.94 3.77
CA GLU A 353 -23.06 4.28 2.45
C GLU A 353 -23.44 2.80 2.62
N LEU A 354 -22.81 2.10 3.57
CA LEU A 354 -23.10 0.69 3.85
C LEU A 354 -24.48 0.50 4.49
N GLU A 355 -24.89 1.38 5.42
CA GLU A 355 -26.23 1.36 6.00
C GLU A 355 -27.32 1.63 4.96
N ASN A 356 -27.11 2.60 4.06
CA ASN A 356 -28.03 2.87 2.95
C ASN A 356 -28.15 1.66 2.02
N LEU A 357 -27.03 0.98 1.72
CA LEU A 357 -27.05 -0.23 0.88
C LEU A 357 -27.78 -1.39 1.57
N ILE A 358 -27.55 -1.60 2.88
CA ILE A 358 -28.26 -2.62 3.66
C ILE A 358 -29.75 -2.31 3.74
N GLN A 359 -30.13 -1.03 3.90
CA GLN A 359 -31.53 -0.62 3.92
C GLN A 359 -32.19 -0.85 2.56
N HIS A 360 -31.49 -0.59 1.46
CA HIS A 360 -31.97 -0.89 0.11
C HIS A 360 -32.17 -2.40 -0.10
N GLN A 361 -31.19 -3.22 0.31
CA GLN A 361 -31.30 -4.68 0.25
C GLN A 361 -32.44 -5.22 1.11
N ARG A 362 -32.69 -4.64 2.30
CA ARG A 362 -33.83 -5.01 3.15
C ARG A 362 -35.17 -4.70 2.47
N HIS A 363 -35.29 -3.57 1.80
CA HIS A 363 -36.50 -3.24 1.02
C HIS A 363 -36.69 -4.21 -0.16
N GLU A 364 -35.60 -4.56 -0.86
CA GLU A 364 -35.62 -5.53 -1.95
C GLU A 364 -36.08 -6.91 -1.46
N ILE A 365 -35.50 -7.38 -0.35
CA ILE A 365 -35.87 -8.65 0.30
C ILE A 365 -37.34 -8.62 0.74
N HIS A 366 -37.81 -7.51 1.32
CA HIS A 366 -39.21 -7.39 1.73
C HIS A 366 -40.15 -7.42 0.53
N ARG A 367 -39.81 -6.72 -0.56
CA ARG A 367 -40.56 -6.76 -1.82
C ARG A 367 -40.59 -8.16 -2.44
N LEU A 368 -39.46 -8.86 -2.44
CA LEU A 368 -39.37 -10.24 -2.94
C LEU A 368 -40.20 -11.20 -2.08
N ASN A 369 -40.17 -11.05 -0.76
CA ASN A 369 -41.00 -11.82 0.16
C ASN A 369 -42.49 -11.54 -0.05
N ASP A 370 -42.91 -10.28 -0.22
CA ASP A 370 -44.28 -9.93 -0.57
C ASP A 370 -44.71 -10.56 -1.90
N GLN A 371 -43.81 -10.62 -2.87
CA GLN A 371 -44.06 -11.27 -4.15
C GLN A 371 -44.19 -12.79 -4.00
N ILE A 372 -43.35 -13.42 -3.16
CA ILE A 372 -43.46 -14.83 -2.80
C ILE A 372 -44.79 -15.09 -2.08
N THR A 373 -45.17 -14.30 -1.08
CA THR A 373 -46.44 -14.47 -0.36
C THR A 373 -47.65 -14.27 -1.27
N ARG A 374 -47.57 -13.38 -2.27
CA ARG A 374 -48.62 -13.24 -3.30
C ARG A 374 -48.70 -14.46 -4.21
N VAL A 375 -47.55 -15.02 -4.61
CA VAL A 375 -47.49 -16.25 -5.41
C VAL A 375 -47.99 -17.45 -4.61
N GLU A 376 -47.62 -17.58 -3.34
CA GLU A 376 -48.08 -18.63 -2.42
C GLU A 376 -49.57 -18.52 -2.11
N ASN A 377 -50.10 -17.31 -1.92
CA ASN A 377 -51.54 -17.09 -1.77
C ASN A 377 -52.31 -17.38 -3.06
N ASN A 378 -51.73 -17.08 -4.23
CA ASN A 378 -52.31 -17.47 -5.53
C ASN A 378 -52.25 -18.99 -5.74
N ASN A 379 -51.17 -19.67 -5.28
CA ASN A 379 -51.05 -21.13 -5.30
C ASN A 379 -51.95 -21.82 -4.28
N SER A 380 -52.23 -21.18 -3.14
CA SER A 380 -53.15 -21.70 -2.13
C SER A 380 -54.61 -21.52 -2.58
N ARG A 381 -54.90 -20.45 -3.31
CA ARG A 381 -56.18 -20.27 -4.02
C ARG A 381 -56.36 -21.24 -5.19
N SER A 382 -55.28 -21.65 -5.88
CA SER A 382 -55.35 -22.68 -6.92
C SER A 382 -55.40 -24.11 -6.33
N ALA A 383 -54.77 -24.36 -5.18
CA ALA A 383 -54.78 -25.64 -4.48
C ALA A 383 -56.12 -25.94 -3.78
N SER A 384 -56.89 -24.91 -3.37
CA SER A 384 -58.26 -25.11 -2.86
C SER A 384 -59.29 -25.39 -3.95
N ALA A 385 -58.94 -25.28 -5.24
CA ALA A 385 -59.82 -25.54 -6.37
C ALA A 385 -59.58 -26.91 -7.04
N ASN A 386 -58.52 -27.64 -6.68
CA ASN A 386 -58.24 -28.97 -7.23
C ASN A 386 -57.92 -29.96 -6.11
N GLY A 387 -58.97 -30.64 -5.65
CA GLY A 387 -58.84 -31.88 -4.89
C GLY A 387 -58.26 -33.00 -5.77
N ASN A 388 -57.44 -33.84 -5.13
CA ASN A 388 -56.98 -35.16 -5.56
C ASN A 388 -56.01 -35.24 -6.76
N ARG A 389 -54.74 -35.54 -6.47
CA ARG A 389 -54.20 -36.92 -6.59
C ARG A 389 -52.74 -37.04 -6.10
N SER A 390 -52.57 -38.01 -5.20
CA SER A 390 -51.47 -38.98 -5.08
C SER A 390 -50.00 -38.54 -4.97
N ARG A 391 -49.46 -38.85 -3.78
CA ARG A 391 -48.05 -39.09 -3.45
C ARG A 391 -47.40 -40.11 -4.41
N PRO A 392 -46.07 -40.05 -4.60
CA PRO A 392 -45.24 -41.07 -3.95
C PRO A 392 -43.96 -40.51 -3.31
N THR A 393 -43.21 -41.46 -2.77
CA THR A 393 -42.32 -41.46 -1.60
C THR A 393 -40.84 -41.16 -1.87
N SER A 394 -40.16 -40.80 -0.77
CA SER A 394 -38.77 -41.15 -0.40
C SER A 394 -37.61 -40.74 -1.30
N GLY A 395 -36.88 -39.71 -0.84
CA GLY A 395 -35.49 -39.42 -1.22
C GLY A 395 -34.78 -38.75 -0.05
N GLN A 396 -34.33 -39.56 0.90
CA GLN A 396 -33.49 -39.14 2.02
C GLN A 396 -32.08 -38.89 1.47
N LEU A 397 -31.56 -37.67 1.62
CA LEU A 397 -30.15 -37.32 1.40
C LEU A 397 -29.56 -36.74 2.72
N PRO A 398 -28.29 -37.04 3.03
CA PRO A 398 -27.72 -36.97 4.38
C PRO A 398 -27.29 -35.54 4.80
N PRO A 399 -27.02 -35.31 6.10
CA PRO A 399 -26.61 -33.98 6.58
C PRO A 399 -25.16 -33.68 6.19
N ILE A 400 -24.91 -32.48 5.69
CA ILE A 400 -23.55 -31.97 5.48
C ILE A 400 -23.05 -31.47 6.84
N THR A 401 -22.12 -32.23 7.42
CA THR A 401 -21.30 -31.85 8.56
C THR A 401 -20.34 -30.73 8.15
N SER A 402 -20.43 -29.58 8.82
CA SER A 402 -19.42 -28.53 8.77
C SER A 402 -18.31 -28.81 9.77
N THR A 403 -17.21 -29.41 9.30
CA THR A 403 -15.92 -29.36 9.99
C THR A 403 -15.17 -28.10 9.55
N LEU A 404 -15.13 -27.10 10.44
CA LEU A 404 -14.09 -26.08 10.42
C LEU A 404 -12.79 -26.73 10.92
N THR A 405 -11.78 -26.77 10.05
CA THR A 405 -10.38 -26.95 10.47
C THR A 405 -9.62 -25.69 10.07
N ALA A 406 -9.07 -25.04 11.09
CA ALA A 406 -8.14 -23.94 10.95
C ALA A 406 -6.77 -24.45 10.50
N HIS A 407 -6.15 -23.73 9.57
CA HIS A 407 -4.70 -23.59 9.49
C HIS A 407 -4.37 -22.10 9.30
#